data_AF-A0A5E4GND1-F1
#
_entry.id   AF-A0A5E4GND1-F1
#
_cell.length_a   1.000
_cell.length_b   1.000
_cell.length_c   1.000
_cell.angle_alpha   90.00
_cell.angle_beta   90.00
_cell.angle_gamma   90.00
#
_symmetry.space_group_name_H-M   'P 1'
#
loop_
_entity.id
_entity.type
_entity.pdbx_description
1 polymer ?
#
loop_
_entity_poly.entity_id
_entity_poly.type
_entity_poly.pdbx_seq_one_letter_code
_entity_poly.pdbx_strand_id
1 'polypeptide(L)' 'DAWLEANLIPLDLVDLDIILGMDWLEKHHALVDYFQKEVTLRSPGQPKVTFRGERR' A
#
# COMPACT_ATOMS: atom_id res chain seq x y z
N ASP A 1 -6.96 3.59 14.67
CA ASP A 1 -7.08 3.70 13.21
C ASP A 1 -5.80 4.30 12.63
N ALA A 2 -5.15 3.58 11.72
CA ALA A 2 -3.95 4.07 11.03
C ALA A 2 -4.37 4.72 9.71
N TRP A 3 -4.00 5.99 9.51
CA TRP A 3 -4.32 6.75 8.31
C TRP A 3 -3.07 6.93 7.46
N LEU A 4 -3.12 6.49 6.20
CA LEU A 4 -2.03 6.62 5.23
C LEU A 4 -2.45 7.62 4.16
N GLU A 5 -1.74 8.73 4.09
CA GLU A 5 -2.05 9.81 3.16
C GLU A 5 -1.38 9.57 1.79
N ALA A 6 -2.14 9.74 0.71
CA ALA A 6 -1.65 9.61 -0.66
C ALA A 6 -2.14 10.79 -1.51
N ASN A 7 -1.27 11.32 -2.37
CA ASN A 7 -1.68 12.26 -3.42
C ASN A 7 -2.04 11.44 -4.66
N LEU A 8 -3.31 11.47 -5.07
CA LEU A 8 -3.82 10.65 -6.17
C LEU A 8 -4.21 11.51 -7.37
N ILE A 9 -4.08 10.93 -8.57
CA ILE A 9 -4.59 11.49 -9.82
C ILE A 9 -5.77 10.61 -10.26
N PRO A 10 -6.96 11.18 -10.55
CA PRO A 10 -8.11 10.40 -10.98
C PRO A 10 -7.86 9.80 -12.37
N LEU A 11 -8.05 8.48 -12.48
CA LEU A 11 -7.97 7.72 -13.72
C LEU A 11 -9.22 6.85 -13.83
N ASP A 12 -9.78 6.74 -15.03
CA ASP A 12 -10.95 5.90 -15.29
C ASP A 12 -10.50 4.44 -15.48
N LEU A 13 -10.31 3.73 -14.36
CA LEU A 13 -9.85 2.34 -14.32
C LEU A 13 -11.05 1.44 -13.97
N VAL A 14 -11.32 0.44 -14.81
CA VAL A 14 -12.51 -0.42 -14.69
C VAL A 14 -12.37 -1.47 -13.58
N ASP A 15 -11.15 -1.92 -13.28
CA ASP A 15 -10.90 -3.09 -12.41
C ASP A 15 -10.00 -2.81 -11.19
N LEU A 16 -9.53 -1.58 -11.02
CA LEU A 16 -8.59 -1.21 -9.95
C LEU A 16 -9.04 0.08 -9.26
N ASP A 17 -9.21 0.04 -7.95
CA ASP A 17 -9.60 1.22 -7.17
C ASP A 17 -8.48 2.27 -7.12
N ILE A 18 -7.25 1.84 -6.81
CA ILE A 18 -6.09 2.72 -6.58
C ILE A 18 -4.82 2.01 -7.05
N ILE A 19 -3.93 2.76 -7.71
CA ILE A 19 -2.56 2.33 -8.01
C ILE A 19 -1.60 3.22 -7.21
N LEU A 20 -0.73 2.60 -6.40
CA LEU A 20 0.26 3.30 -5.59
C LEU A 20 1.65 3.12 -6.19
N GLY A 21 2.30 4.25 -6.46
CA GLY A 21 3.65 4.31 -7.02
C GLY A 21 4.74 3.93 -6.02
N MET A 22 5.96 3.77 -6.54
CA MET A 22 7.14 3.43 -5.74
C MET A 22 7.53 4.54 -4.77
N ASP A 23 7.29 5.81 -5.12
CA ASP A 23 7.50 6.99 -4.28
C ASP A 23 6.62 6.95 -3.02
N TRP A 24 5.35 6.59 -3.18
CA TRP A 24 4.45 6.41 -2.06
C TRP A 24 4.86 5.22 -1.20
N LEU A 25 5.20 4.09 -1.83
CA LEU A 25 5.67 2.89 -1.12
C LEU A 25 6.96 3.17 -0.34
N GLU A 26 7.90 3.93 -0.90
CA GLU A 26 9.13 4.36 -0.24
C GLU A 26 8.84 5.22 0.99
N LYS A 27 7.98 6.25 0.84
CA LYS A 27 7.57 7.13 1.95
C LYS A 27 7.00 6.35 3.14
N HIS A 28 6.31 5.25 2.86
CA HIS A 28 5.70 4.40 3.88
C HIS A 28 6.53 3.15 4.21
N HIS A 29 7.80 3.12 3.81
CA HIS A 29 8.76 2.05 4.12
C HIS A 29 8.18 0.67 3.81
N ALA A 30 7.55 0.55 2.64
CA ALA A 30 6.85 -0.64 2.24
C ALA A 30 7.81 -1.83 2.16
N LEU A 31 7.39 -2.94 2.78
CA LEU A 31 8.04 -4.23 2.70
C LEU A 31 7.10 -5.21 2.04
N VAL A 32 7.53 -5.77 0.90
CA VAL A 32 6.77 -6.75 0.14
C VAL A 32 7.29 -8.13 0.47
N ASP A 33 6.46 -8.96 1.11
CA ASP A 33 6.69 -10.39 1.23
C ASP A 33 5.93 -11.08 0.10
N TYR A 34 6.67 -11.42 -0.96
CA TYR A 34 6.09 -12.05 -2.14
C TYR A 34 5.52 -13.44 -1.85
N PHE A 35 6.16 -14.23 -0.98
CA PHE A 35 5.74 -15.60 -0.71
C PHE A 35 4.45 -15.63 0.10
N GLN A 36 4.33 -14.77 1.10
CA GLN A 36 3.10 -14.61 1.89
C GLN A 36 2.04 -13.79 1.16
N LYS A 37 2.41 -13.15 0.04
CA LYS A 37 1.59 -12.19 -0.70
C LYS A 37 1.16 -11.04 0.20
N GLU A 38 2.09 -10.48 0.95
CA GLU A 38 1.83 -9.40 1.90
C GLU A 38 2.61 -8.13 1.55
N VAL A 39 2.00 -6.98 1.83
CA VAL A 39 2.65 -5.67 1.81
C VAL A 39 2.49 -5.06 3.19
N THR A 40 3.61 -4.78 3.85
CA THR A 40 3.65 -4.16 5.16
C THR A 40 4.17 -2.73 5.05
N LEU A 41 3.41 -1.77 5.58
CA LEU A 41 3.76 -0.36 5.63
C LEU A 41 4.13 0.06 7.05
N ARG A 42 5.17 0.89 7.17
CA ARG A 42 5.75 1.35 8.44
C ARG A 42 6.07 2.83 8.39
N SER A 43 5.03 3.66 8.41
CA SER A 43 5.23 5.11 8.57
C SER A 43 5.76 5.41 9.98
N PRO A 44 6.77 6.28 10.13
CA PRO A 44 7.22 6.74 11.44
C PRO A 44 6.05 7.31 12.26
N GLY A 45 5.90 6.86 13.51
CA GLY A 45 4.84 7.33 14.41
C GLY A 45 3.44 6.80 14.13
N GLN A 46 3.25 5.93 13.14
CA GLN A 46 1.97 5.27 12.85
C GLN A 46 2.00 3.77 13.17
N PRO A 47 0.84 3.16 13.45
CA PRO A 47 0.75 1.70 13.55
C PRO A 47 1.18 1.03 12.24
N LYS A 48 1.83 -0.12 12.37
CA LYS A 48 2.13 -0.99 11.22
C LYS A 48 0.83 -1.45 10.57
N VAL A 49 0.76 -1.33 9.25
CA VAL A 49 -0.36 -1.85 8.44
C VAL A 49 0.15 -2.96 7.56
N THR A 50 -0.58 -4.08 7.50
CA THR A 50 -0.24 -5.21 6.62
C THR A 50 -1.46 -5.52 5.75
N PHE A 51 -1.27 -5.40 4.44
CA PHE A 51 -2.23 -5.84 3.44
C PHE A 51 -1.83 -7.24 2.96
N ARG A 52 -2.81 -8.11 2.78
CA ARG A 52 -2.61 -9.44 2.23
C ARG A 52 -3.35 -9.53 0.90
N GLY A 53 -2.64 -9.90 -0.15
CA GLY A 53 -3.20 -10.13 -1.47
C GLY A 53 -4.17 -11.31 -1.46
N GLU A 54 -5.07 -11.34 -2.43
CA GLU A 54 -6.05 -12.40 -2.57
C GLU A 54 -5.37 -13.77 -2.74
N ARG A 55 -5.85 -14.75 -1.99
CA ARG A 55 -5.51 -16.15 -2.26
C ARG A 55 -6.31 -16.59 -3.48
N ARG A 56 -5.62 -16.67 -4.62
CA ARG A 56 -5.98 -17.60 -5.70
C ARG A 56 -5.67 -19.02 -5.26
#